data_AF-A0A842UCW9-F1
#
_entry.id   AF-A0A842UCW9-F1
#
_cell.length_a   1.000
_cell.length_b   1.000
_cell.length_c   1.000
_cell.angle_alpha   90.00
_cell.angle_beta   90.00
_cell.angle_gamma   90.00
#
_symmetry.space_group_name_H-M   'P 1'
#
loop_
_entity.id
_entity.type
_entity.pdbx_description
1 polymer ?
#
loop_
_entity_poly.entity_id
_entity_poly.type
_entity_poly.pdbx_seq_one_letter_code
_entity_poly.pdbx_strand_id
1 'polypeptide(L)' 'MDKELFKIDPDSIVKATRGGYYYCTTTPPHPKGEKRGDRKKKYVYLHRAKMEQHLGRYLKHDEQVDHKDGDKSNNKLS' A
#
# COMPACT_ATOMS: atom_id res chain seq x y z
N MET A 1 -16.44 -1.35 -16.79
CA MET A 1 -15.82 -2.46 -16.04
C MET A 1 -14.53 -1.94 -15.48
N ASP A 2 -14.60 -1.35 -14.29
CA ASP A 2 -13.45 -0.89 -13.53
C ASP A 2 -12.55 -2.08 -13.27
N LYS A 3 -11.40 -2.12 -13.96
CA LYS A 3 -10.47 -3.23 -13.87
C LYS A 3 -9.78 -3.10 -12.52
N GLU A 4 -10.17 -3.92 -11.57
CA GLU A 4 -9.56 -3.94 -10.24
C GLU A 4 -8.07 -4.24 -10.39
N LEU A 5 -7.23 -3.23 -10.11
CA LEU A 5 -5.78 -3.27 -10.37
C LEU A 5 -5.08 -4.35 -9.54
N PHE A 6 -5.51 -4.46 -8.28
CA PHE A 6 -5.12 -5.50 -7.34
C PHE A 6 -6.07 -5.52 -6.14
N LYS A 7 -6.08 -6.65 -5.41
CA LYS A 7 -6.70 -6.79 -4.09
C LYS A 7 -5.65 -6.67 -3.00
N ILE A 8 -5.92 -5.89 -1.96
CA ILE A 8 -5.12 -5.88 -0.73
C ILE A 8 -5.51 -7.11 0.08
N ASP A 9 -4.52 -7.88 0.54
CA ASP A 9 -4.75 -8.99 1.47
C ASP A 9 -4.88 -8.44 2.91
N PRO A 10 -6.06 -8.48 3.53
CA PRO A 10 -6.28 -7.88 4.86
C PRO A 10 -5.46 -8.57 5.95
N ASP A 11 -5.22 -9.87 5.84
CA ASP A 11 -4.45 -10.65 6.82
C ASP A 11 -2.94 -10.37 6.74
N SER A 12 -2.51 -9.72 5.65
CA SER A 12 -1.12 -9.29 5.45
C SER A 12 -0.81 -7.92 6.05
N ILE A 13 -1.80 -7.22 6.61
CA ILE A 13 -1.62 -5.86 7.13
C ILE A 13 -0.79 -5.89 8.40
N VAL A 14 0.45 -5.40 8.32
CA VAL A 14 1.40 -5.39 9.42
C VAL A 14 1.90 -3.98 9.69
N LYS A 15 1.99 -3.60 10.96
CA LYS A 15 2.53 -2.30 11.37
C LYS A 15 4.06 -2.31 11.25
N ALA A 16 4.61 -1.26 10.65
CA ALA A 16 6.04 -1.02 10.59
C ALA A 16 6.63 -0.90 11.99
N THR A 17 7.79 -1.52 12.23
CA THR A 17 8.51 -1.42 13.51
C THR A 17 8.99 0.00 13.81
N ARG A 18 9.18 0.85 12.79
CA ARG A 18 9.54 2.26 12.92
C ARG A 18 8.66 3.12 12.02
N GLY A 19 8.28 4.30 12.50
CA GLY A 19 7.59 5.33 11.71
C GLY A 19 6.08 5.21 11.61
N GLY A 20 5.42 4.24 12.27
CA GLY A 20 3.95 4.22 12.41
C GLY A 20 3.15 3.79 11.18
N TYR A 21 3.81 3.58 10.04
CA TYR A 21 3.18 3.11 8.80
C TYR A 21 2.68 1.66 8.89
N TYR A 22 1.81 1.29 7.95
CA TYR A 22 1.38 -0.09 7.74
C TYR A 22 1.84 -0.59 6.36
N TYR A 23 2.13 -1.88 6.27
CA TYR A 23 2.40 -2.58 5.02
C TYR A 23 1.32 -3.61 4.75
N CYS A 24 1.13 -3.96 3.48
CA CYS A 24 0.30 -5.07 3.03
C CYS A 24 0.91 -5.75 1.81
N THR A 25 0.49 -6.97 1.52
CA THR A 25 0.67 -7.63 0.23
C THR A 25 -0.56 -7.47 -0.64
N THR A 26 -0.38 -7.61 -1.95
CA THR A 26 -1.47 -7.50 -2.94
C THR A 26 -1.52 -8.71 -3.86
N THR A 27 -2.69 -8.95 -4.44
CA THR A 27 -2.92 -9.97 -5.47
C THR A 27 -3.49 -9.30 -6.73
N PRO A 28 -2.78 -9.30 -7.89
CA PRO A 28 -1.42 -9.82 -8.06
C PRO A 28 -0.37 -9.03 -7.25
N PRO A 29 0.83 -9.60 -7.01
CA PRO A 29 1.90 -8.92 -6.27
C PRO A 29 2.25 -7.58 -6.91
N HIS A 30 2.29 -6.53 -6.10
CA HIS A 30 2.53 -5.18 -6.58
C HIS A 30 3.85 -5.08 -7.35
N PRO A 31 3.88 -4.52 -8.57
CA PRO A 31 5.08 -4.50 -9.40
C PRO A 31 6.25 -3.81 -8.70
N LYS A 32 5.97 -2.69 -8.02
CA LYS A 32 6.92 -1.88 -7.24
C LYS A 32 6.97 -2.24 -5.75
N GLY A 33 6.37 -3.36 -5.35
CA GLY A 33 6.41 -3.80 -3.95
C GLY A 33 7.82 -4.26 -3.55
N GLU A 34 8.20 -3.94 -2.32
CA GLU A 34 9.51 -4.27 -1.76
C GLU A 34 9.52 -5.68 -1.18
N LYS A 35 10.65 -6.38 -1.33
CA LYS A 35 10.88 -7.67 -0.68
C LYS A 35 11.31 -7.41 0.75
N ARG A 36 10.59 -7.96 1.73
CA ARG A 36 10.93 -7.85 3.16
C ARG A 36 11.01 -9.25 3.73
N GLY A 37 12.10 -9.59 4.43
CA GLY A 37 12.28 -10.84 5.18
C GLY A 37 11.98 -12.12 4.38
N ASP A 38 10.70 -12.42 4.21
CA ASP A 38 10.16 -13.37 3.25
C ASP A 38 10.37 -12.90 1.79
N ARG A 39 11.35 -13.53 1.12
CA ARG A 39 11.72 -13.26 -0.28
C ARG A 39 10.62 -13.62 -1.29
N LYS A 40 9.56 -14.33 -0.87
CA LYS A 40 8.44 -14.73 -1.74
C LYS A 40 7.33 -13.67 -1.82
N LYS A 41 7.27 -12.74 -0.86
CA LYS A 41 6.22 -11.71 -0.79
C LYS A 41 6.76 -10.33 -1.17
N LYS A 42 5.89 -9.53 -1.81
CA LYS A 42 6.14 -8.12 -2.10
C LYS A 42 5.18 -7.27 -1.26
N TYR A 43 5.75 -6.42 -0.43
CA TYR A 43 5.02 -5.53 0.46
C TYR A 43 4.92 -4.13 -0.15
N VAL A 44 3.81 -3.46 0.13
CA VAL A 44 3.57 -2.05 -0.24
C VAL A 44 3.06 -1.34 1.00
N TYR A 45 3.37 -0.05 1.12
CA TYR A 45 2.75 0.80 2.12
C TYR A 45 1.24 0.86 1.92
N LEU A 46 0.48 0.61 2.98
CA LEU A 46 -0.99 0.53 2.94
C LEU A 46 -1.63 1.82 2.42
N HIS A 47 -1.11 2.99 2.82
CA HIS A 47 -1.61 4.29 2.34
C HIS A 47 -1.44 4.46 0.82
N ARG A 48 -0.34 3.96 0.24
CA ARG A 48 -0.12 3.98 -1.21
C ARG A 48 -1.07 3.01 -1.92
N ALA A 49 -1.18 1.79 -1.41
CA ALA A 49 -2.04 0.77 -2.01
C ALA A 49 -3.51 1.21 -2.06
N LYS A 50 -4.01 1.83 -0.97
CA LYS A 50 -5.37 2.40 -0.94
C LYS A 50 -5.54 3.57 -1.90
N MET A 51 -4.52 4.44 -2.04
CA MET A 51 -4.56 5.53 -3.01
C MET A 51 -4.59 5.00 -4.45
N GLU A 52 -3.78 4.00 -4.77
CA GLU A 52 -3.74 3.38 -6.10
C GLU A 52 -5.05 2.69 -6.46
N GLN A 53 -5.70 2.03 -5.50
CA GLN A 53 -7.06 1.50 -5.68
C GLN A 53 -8.07 2.63 -5.95
N HIS A 54 -8.00 3.73 -5.21
CA HIS A 54 -8.89 4.88 -5.42
C HIS A 54 -8.67 5.56 -6.78
N LEU A 55 -7.43 5.65 -7.25
CA LEU A 55 -7.09 6.20 -8.57
C LEU A 55 -7.36 5.24 -9.72
N GLY A 56 -7.51 3.94 -9.46
CA GLY A 56 -7.59 2.90 -10.50
C GLY A 56 -6.31 2.71 -11.30
N ARG A 57 -5.16 3.20 -10.80
CA ARG A 57 -3.83 3.05 -11.44
C ARG A 57 -2.71 3.08 -10.41
N TYR A 58 -1.55 2.57 -10.79
CA TYR A 58 -0.34 2.71 -9.97
C TYR A 58 0.11 4.17 -9.89
N LEU A 59 0.70 4.54 -8.75
CA LEU A 59 1.35 5.83 -8.59
C LEU A 59 2.59 5.91 -9.48
N LYS A 60 2.82 7.08 -10.07
CA LYS A 60 4.05 7.44 -10.75
C LYS A 60 5.17 7.61 -9.73
N HIS A 61 6.41 7.73 -10.21
CA HIS A 61 7.58 7.80 -9.33
C HIS A 61 7.66 9.13 -8.59
N ASP A 62 7.06 10.18 -9.14
CA ASP A 62 6.98 11.55 -8.63
C ASP A 62 5.75 11.81 -7.76
N GLU A 63 4.81 10.86 -7.69
CA GLU A 63 3.60 10.99 -6.87
C GLU A 63 3.85 10.52 -5.44
N GLN A 64 3.75 11.46 -4.49
CA GLN A 64 3.84 11.20 -3.06
C GLN A 64 2.44 11.18 -2.43
N VAL A 65 2.25 10.27 -1.48
CA VAL A 65 1.01 10.14 -0.71
C VAL A 65 1.36 10.35 0.76
N ASP A 66 0.82 11.43 1.34
CA ASP A 66 1.02 11.80 2.73
C ASP A 66 -0.30 11.77 3.51
N HIS A 67 -0.19 11.51 4.79
CA HIS A 67 -1.29 11.56 5.75
C HIS A 67 -1.61 13.02 6.07
N LYS A 68 -2.80 13.50 5.69
CA LYS A 68 -3.22 14.90 5.88
C LYS A 68 -3.24 15.34 7.35
N ASP A 69 -3.58 14.42 8.24
CA ASP A 69 -3.63 14.63 9.69
C ASP A 69 -2.28 14.44 10.38
N GLY A 70 -1.23 14.06 9.64
CA GLY A 70 0.07 13.70 10.18
C GLY A 70 0.11 12.35 10.90
N ASP A 71 -1.02 11.67 11.08
CA ASP A 71 -1.08 10.35 11.71
C ASP A 71 -0.87 9.26 10.65
N LYS A 72 0.34 8.71 10.67
CA LYS A 72 0.79 7.66 9.73
C LYS A 72 0.03 6.34 9.85
N SER A 73 -0.77 6.18 10.91
CA SER A 73 -1.66 5.03 11.10
C SER A 73 -3.05 5.23 10.48
N ASN A 74 -3.45 6.47 10.21
CA ASN A 74 -4.75 6.79 9.63
C ASN A 74 -4.77 6.55 8.11
N ASN A 75 -5.07 5.31 7.71
CA ASN A 75 -5.14 4.96 6.29
C ASN A 75 -6.53 5.23 5.68
N LYS A 76 -7.26 6.24 6.16
CA LYS A 76 -8.50 6.74 5.54
C LYS A 76 -8.15 7.76 4.46
N LEU A 77 -8.96 7.82 3.39
CA LEU A 77 -8.76 8.77 2.29
C LEU A 77 -9.40 10.14 2.55
N SER A 78 -10.20 10.25 3.62
CA SER A 78 -10.93 11.44 4.06
C SER A 78 -10.75 11.68 5.55
#